data_AF-A0A2U2DYN8-F1
#
_entry.id   AF-A0A2U2DYN8-F1
#
_cell.length_a   1.000
_cell.length_b   1.000
_cell.length_c   1.000
_cell.angle_alpha   90.00
_cell.angle_beta   90.00
_cell.angle_gamma   90.00
#
_symmetry.space_group_name_H-M   'P 1'
#
loop_
_entity.id
_entity.type
_entity.pdbx_description
1 polymer ?
#
loop_
_entity_poly.entity_id
_entity_poly.type
_entity_poly.pdbx_seq_one_letter_code
_entity_poly.pdbx_strand_id
1 'polypeptide(L)'
;MGMAIDRRFFFDHIRAAPFGGMLKQPQVDGMSAILDRWERTMAAQDERWLAYVLATVYHETARTMQPVRETLADSDERAVAILEEAFAKGRLSWVKTPYWRPDEDGKSWLGRGFVQLTHRRNYAAMSDITGIDLVAAPERAMETETALSILFEGMRRGSFTGHKLADYFNASTEDWAGARKIVNGMDRAEQIGGYGRLFHAALRGDRGRG
;
A
#
# COMPACT_ATOMS: atom_id res chain seq x y z
N MET A 1 7.42 19.50 16.71
CA MET A 1 7.32 18.15 17.30
C MET A 1 6.03 17.54 16.80
N GLY A 2 6.08 16.50 15.97
CA GLY A 2 4.87 15.76 15.61
C GLY A 2 4.31 15.11 16.87
N MET A 3 3.03 15.33 17.17
CA MET A 3 2.40 14.68 18.31
C MET A 3 2.22 13.19 18.02
N ALA A 4 2.45 12.37 19.03
CA ALA A 4 2.18 10.93 18.97
C ALA A 4 0.70 10.67 18.66
N ILE A 5 0.44 9.66 17.85
CA ILE A 5 -0.91 9.26 17.45
C ILE A 5 -1.58 8.53 18.62
N ASP A 6 -2.80 8.92 18.97
CA ASP A 6 -3.60 8.18 19.95
C ASP A 6 -4.06 6.84 19.37
N ARG A 7 -3.29 5.78 19.65
CA ARG A 7 -3.56 4.42 19.18
C ARG A 7 -4.92 3.90 19.62
N ARG A 8 -5.39 4.23 20.84
CA ARG A 8 -6.68 3.75 21.34
C ARG A 8 -7.82 4.38 20.55
N PHE A 9 -7.80 5.71 20.45
CA PHE A 9 -8.78 6.44 19.65
C PHE A 9 -8.80 5.95 18.20
N PHE A 10 -7.63 5.81 17.59
CA PHE A 10 -7.48 5.33 16.22
C PHE A 10 -8.13 3.95 16.01
N PHE A 11 -7.75 2.96 16.83
CA PHE A 11 -8.26 1.59 16.68
C PHE A 11 -9.76 1.48 17.00
N ASP A 12 -10.26 2.27 17.94
CA ASP A 12 -11.69 2.30 18.26
C ASP A 12 -12.53 2.84 17.10
N HIS A 13 -12.07 3.92 16.45
CA HIS A 13 -12.77 4.52 15.31
C HIS A 13 -12.74 3.63 14.07
N ILE A 14 -11.56 3.12 13.69
CA ILE A 14 -11.43 2.32 12.48
C ILE A 14 -12.11 0.95 12.62
N ARG A 15 -12.20 0.41 13.85
CA ARG A 15 -12.99 -0.80 14.14
C ARG A 15 -14.44 -0.61 13.74
N ALA A 16 -15.06 0.52 14.08
CA ALA A 16 -16.44 0.81 13.66
C ALA A 16 -16.53 0.96 12.13
N ALA A 17 -15.70 1.82 11.54
CA ALA A 17 -15.58 1.96 10.09
C ALA A 17 -14.15 2.38 9.72
N PRO A 18 -13.49 1.70 8.75
CA PRO A 18 -14.09 0.89 7.70
C PRO A 18 -14.17 -0.63 7.98
N PHE A 19 -13.83 -1.11 9.18
CA PHE A 19 -13.73 -2.56 9.43
C PHE A 19 -15.05 -3.24 9.87
N GLY A 20 -16.10 -2.47 10.20
CA GLY A 20 -17.45 -3.01 10.39
C GLY A 20 -17.65 -3.77 11.71
N GLY A 21 -16.91 -3.41 12.75
CA GLY A 21 -17.14 -3.83 14.14
C GLY A 21 -16.05 -4.71 14.75
N MET A 22 -15.20 -5.35 13.95
CA MET A 22 -14.16 -6.25 14.45
C MET A 22 -12.83 -6.06 13.73
N LEU A 23 -11.74 -6.17 14.49
CA LEU A 23 -10.38 -6.20 13.98
C LEU A 23 -9.74 -7.54 14.35
N LYS A 24 -9.10 -8.17 13.37
CA LYS A 24 -8.25 -9.34 13.58
C LYS A 24 -6.86 -8.89 14.04
N GLN A 25 -6.17 -9.71 14.82
CA GLN A 25 -4.83 -9.38 15.31
C GLN A 25 -3.85 -9.01 14.18
N PRO A 26 -3.78 -9.73 13.04
CA PRO A 26 -2.91 -9.32 11.94
C PRO A 26 -3.26 -7.95 11.35
N GLN A 27 -4.54 -7.53 11.38
CA GLN A 27 -4.91 -6.19 10.93
C GLN A 27 -4.36 -5.13 11.89
N VAL A 28 -4.42 -5.38 13.19
CA VAL A 28 -3.85 -4.52 14.23
C VAL A 28 -2.34 -4.43 14.09
N ASP A 29 -1.65 -5.56 13.89
CA ASP A 29 -0.19 -5.61 13.77
C ASP A 29 0.29 -4.84 12.53
N GLY A 30 -0.36 -5.04 11.39
CA GLY A 30 -0.01 -4.37 10.14
C GLY A 30 -0.24 -2.86 10.20
N MET A 31 -1.38 -2.43 10.76
CA MET A 31 -1.62 -1.00 10.99
C MET A 31 -0.63 -0.41 12.00
N SER A 32 -0.33 -1.11 13.09
CA SER A 32 0.66 -0.66 14.08
C SER A 32 2.03 -0.43 13.41
N ALA A 33 2.48 -1.36 12.57
CA ALA A 33 3.74 -1.22 11.84
C ALA A 33 3.76 0.01 10.92
N ILE A 34 2.65 0.31 10.21
CA ILE A 34 2.52 1.51 9.38
C ILE A 34 2.60 2.79 10.23
N LEU A 35 1.88 2.82 11.35
CA LEU A 35 1.84 3.99 12.23
C LEU A 35 3.21 4.21 12.92
N ASP A 36 3.87 3.14 13.37
CA ASP A 36 5.20 3.19 13.97
C ASP A 36 6.25 3.67 12.97
N ARG A 37 6.15 3.23 11.71
CA ARG A 37 7.01 3.74 10.63
C ARG A 37 6.78 5.23 10.42
N TRP A 38 5.53 5.67 10.33
CA TRP A 38 5.19 7.09 10.17
C TRP A 38 5.75 7.96 11.29
N GLU A 39 5.56 7.58 12.55
CA GLU A 39 6.05 8.37 13.69
C GLU A 39 7.57 8.49 13.70
N ARG A 40 8.29 7.47 13.25
CA ARG A 40 9.75 7.48 13.18
C ARG A 40 10.30 8.33 12.04
N THR A 41 9.63 8.39 10.89
CA THR A 41 10.22 8.97 9.67
C THR A 41 9.49 10.19 9.12
N MET A 42 8.22 10.38 9.46
CA MET A 42 7.33 11.35 8.79
C MET A 42 6.39 12.10 9.73
N ALA A 43 6.59 12.06 11.05
CA ALA A 43 5.70 12.69 12.05
C ALA A 43 5.48 14.21 11.87
N ALA A 44 6.37 14.91 11.16
CA ALA A 44 6.25 16.34 10.86
C ALA A 44 5.50 16.64 9.54
N GLN A 45 5.14 15.62 8.77
CA GLN A 45 4.42 15.76 7.51
C GLN A 45 2.91 15.87 7.74
N ASP A 46 2.19 16.20 6.68
CA ASP A 46 0.74 16.31 6.68
C ASP A 46 0.08 14.96 7.04
N GLU A 47 -0.71 14.91 8.11
CA GLU A 47 -1.37 13.68 8.59
C GLU A 47 -2.31 13.04 7.55
N ARG A 48 -2.80 13.82 6.58
CA ARG A 48 -3.62 13.30 5.47
C ARG A 48 -2.84 12.31 4.60
N TRP A 49 -1.51 12.42 4.58
CA TRP A 49 -0.66 11.47 3.87
C TRP A 49 -0.74 10.10 4.53
N LEU A 50 -0.62 10.02 5.86
CA LEU A 50 -0.75 8.76 6.60
C LEU A 50 -2.15 8.17 6.41
N ALA A 51 -3.19 9.00 6.49
CA ALA A 51 -4.56 8.56 6.27
C ALA A 51 -4.74 7.90 4.89
N TYR A 52 -4.17 8.52 3.86
CA TYR A 52 -4.25 8.01 2.50
C TYR A 52 -3.37 6.77 2.26
N VAL A 53 -2.21 6.68 2.92
CA VAL A 53 -1.38 5.46 2.96
C VAL A 53 -2.19 4.30 3.53
N LEU A 54 -2.84 4.47 4.69
CA LEU A 54 -3.67 3.44 5.32
C LEU A 54 -4.85 3.03 4.42
N ALA A 55 -5.50 4.00 3.77
CA ALA A 55 -6.58 3.74 2.82
C ALA A 55 -6.12 2.91 1.61
N THR A 56 -4.94 3.23 1.08
CA THR A 56 -4.32 2.48 -0.01
C THR A 56 -4.04 1.05 0.43
N VAL A 57 -3.38 0.85 1.57
CA VAL A 57 -3.11 -0.49 2.11
C VAL A 57 -4.41 -1.27 2.34
N TYR A 58 -5.43 -0.64 2.91
CA TYR A 58 -6.73 -1.28 3.13
C TYR A 58 -7.35 -1.79 1.84
N HIS A 59 -7.27 -1.01 0.76
CA HIS A 59 -7.81 -1.41 -0.53
C HIS A 59 -6.99 -2.50 -1.20
N GLU A 60 -5.68 -2.28 -1.36
CA GLU A 60 -4.78 -3.13 -2.16
C GLU A 60 -4.54 -4.50 -1.51
N THR A 61 -4.65 -4.59 -0.18
CA THR A 61 -4.42 -5.84 0.56
C THR A 61 -5.70 -6.63 0.85
N ALA A 62 -6.81 -6.27 0.19
CA ALA A 62 -8.14 -6.82 0.49
C ALA A 62 -8.48 -6.75 1.99
N ARG A 63 -8.15 -5.61 2.64
CA ARG A 63 -8.41 -5.29 4.06
C ARG A 63 -7.63 -6.16 5.05
N THR A 64 -6.67 -6.96 4.61
CA THR A 64 -5.83 -7.75 5.52
C THR A 64 -4.86 -6.87 6.30
N MET A 65 -4.51 -5.70 5.76
CA MET A 65 -3.48 -4.79 6.27
C MET A 65 -2.10 -5.45 6.37
N GLN A 66 -1.86 -6.50 5.59
CA GLN A 66 -0.60 -7.23 5.54
C GLN A 66 -0.02 -7.15 4.12
N PRO A 67 1.31 -7.30 3.96
CA PRO A 67 1.88 -7.56 2.63
C PRO A 67 1.20 -8.80 2.03
N VAL A 68 0.72 -8.71 0.79
CA VAL A 68 0.07 -9.83 0.11
C VAL A 68 0.75 -10.10 -1.22
N ARG A 69 0.67 -11.36 -1.66
CA ARG A 69 1.00 -11.73 -3.03
C ARG A 69 -0.21 -11.49 -3.92
N GLU A 70 0.06 -11.26 -5.20
CA GLU A 70 -0.95 -11.21 -6.24
C GLU A 70 -1.85 -12.44 -6.14
N THR A 71 -3.15 -12.27 -6.36
CA THR A 71 -4.19 -13.30 -6.15
C THR A 71 -4.44 -13.72 -4.70
N LEU A 72 -3.78 -13.09 -3.71
CA LEU A 72 -3.80 -13.45 -2.29
C LEU A 72 -3.29 -14.87 -2.02
N ALA A 73 -2.39 -15.37 -2.87
CA ALA A 73 -1.79 -16.69 -2.71
C ALA A 73 -0.82 -16.72 -1.50
N ASP A 74 -0.72 -17.90 -0.89
CA ASP A 74 0.20 -18.20 0.20
C ASP A 74 1.65 -18.37 -0.27
N SER A 75 1.87 -18.78 -1.52
CA SER A 75 3.19 -18.88 -2.15
C SER A 75 3.27 -18.26 -3.54
N ASP A 76 4.49 -18.02 -4.01
CA ASP A 76 4.76 -17.50 -5.36
C ASP A 76 4.34 -18.53 -6.42
N GLU A 77 4.62 -19.82 -6.19
CA GLU A 77 4.23 -20.91 -7.10
C GLU A 77 2.71 -20.96 -7.26
N ARG A 78 1.97 -20.77 -6.16
CA ARG A 78 0.51 -20.76 -6.20
C ARG A 78 -0.02 -19.52 -6.93
N ALA A 79 0.56 -18.34 -6.69
CA ALA A 79 0.21 -17.12 -7.43
C ALA A 79 0.46 -17.31 -8.94
N VAL A 80 1.63 -17.82 -9.32
CA VAL A 80 1.98 -18.12 -10.72
C VAL A 80 1.00 -19.09 -11.33
N ALA A 81 0.65 -20.18 -10.65
CA ALA A 81 -0.31 -21.16 -11.18
C ALA A 81 -1.70 -20.54 -11.46
N ILE A 82 -2.19 -19.67 -10.56
CA ILE A 82 -3.48 -18.99 -10.74
C ILE A 82 -3.41 -18.00 -11.93
N LEU A 83 -2.30 -17.25 -12.04
CA LEU A 83 -2.09 -16.29 -13.13
C LEU A 83 -1.95 -16.99 -14.49
N GLU A 84 -1.22 -18.11 -14.55
CA GLU A 84 -1.11 -18.94 -15.75
C GLU A 84 -2.47 -19.49 -16.20
N GLU A 85 -3.27 -20.01 -15.27
CA GLU A 85 -4.60 -20.51 -15.59
C GLU A 85 -5.51 -19.40 -16.13
N ALA A 86 -5.46 -18.20 -15.53
CA ALA A 86 -6.20 -17.04 -16.01
C ALA A 86 -5.74 -16.57 -17.39
N PHE A 87 -4.44 -16.55 -17.63
CA PHE A 87 -3.83 -16.18 -18.91
C PHE A 87 -4.21 -17.17 -20.03
N ALA A 88 -4.09 -18.47 -19.77
CA ALA A 88 -4.48 -19.53 -20.72
C ALA A 88 -5.97 -19.48 -21.08
N LYS A 89 -6.82 -19.03 -20.15
CA LYS A 89 -8.26 -18.80 -20.36
C LYS A 89 -8.59 -17.45 -21.02
N GLY A 90 -7.60 -16.66 -21.42
CA GLY A 90 -7.79 -15.35 -22.06
C GLY A 90 -8.33 -14.26 -21.14
N ARG A 91 -8.30 -14.46 -19.81
CA ARG A 91 -8.84 -13.49 -18.83
C ARG A 91 -7.90 -12.31 -18.55
N LEU A 92 -6.66 -12.39 -19.02
CA LEU A 92 -5.61 -11.37 -18.86
C LEU A 92 -5.20 -10.79 -20.23
N SER A 93 -6.18 -10.47 -21.08
CA SER A 93 -5.96 -10.08 -22.48
C SER A 93 -5.13 -8.80 -22.66
N TRP A 94 -5.01 -7.96 -21.63
CA TRP A 94 -4.16 -6.77 -21.62
C TRP A 94 -2.67 -7.08 -21.36
N VAL A 95 -2.34 -8.28 -20.88
CA VAL A 95 -0.96 -8.67 -20.58
C VAL A 95 -0.30 -9.18 -21.86
N LYS A 96 0.69 -8.42 -22.36
CA LYS A 96 1.49 -8.82 -23.51
C LYS A 96 2.63 -9.78 -23.16
N THR A 97 3.24 -9.56 -22.00
CA THR A 97 4.37 -10.35 -21.49
C THR A 97 4.06 -10.77 -20.05
N PRO A 98 3.94 -12.07 -19.77
CA PRO A 98 3.55 -12.58 -18.46
C PRO A 98 4.69 -12.41 -17.45
N TYR A 99 4.68 -11.27 -16.75
CA TYR A 99 5.74 -10.87 -15.81
C TYR A 99 5.89 -11.79 -14.59
N TRP A 100 4.88 -12.63 -14.32
CA TRP A 100 4.90 -13.59 -13.22
C TRP A 100 5.66 -14.87 -13.57
N ARG A 101 5.92 -15.15 -14.86
CA ARG A 101 6.75 -16.30 -15.24
C ARG A 101 8.17 -16.08 -14.74
N PRO A 102 8.79 -17.08 -14.09
CA PRO A 102 10.20 -17.03 -13.76
C PRO A 102 11.03 -16.69 -14.99
N ASP A 103 11.97 -15.76 -14.85
CA ASP A 103 12.96 -15.47 -15.89
C ASP A 103 14.09 -16.51 -15.90
N GLU A 104 15.14 -16.25 -16.68
CA GLU A 104 16.30 -17.14 -16.83
C GLU A 104 17.02 -17.41 -15.50
N ASP A 105 16.92 -16.49 -14.53
CA ASP A 105 17.48 -16.61 -13.19
C ASP A 105 16.48 -17.21 -12.17
N GLY A 106 15.31 -17.66 -12.67
CA GLY A 106 14.23 -18.22 -11.84
C GLY A 106 13.45 -17.17 -11.05
N LYS A 107 13.57 -15.87 -11.37
CA LYS A 107 12.93 -14.79 -10.63
C LYS A 107 11.58 -14.43 -11.22
N SER A 108 10.57 -14.32 -10.35
CA SER A 108 9.22 -13.91 -10.73
C SER A 108 8.90 -12.49 -10.29
N TRP A 109 8.34 -11.69 -11.20
CA TRP A 109 8.01 -10.28 -10.99
C TRP A 109 6.53 -10.04 -10.73
N LEU A 110 5.84 -11.04 -10.17
CA LEU A 110 4.45 -10.96 -9.72
C LEU A 110 4.23 -9.89 -8.65
N GLY A 111 2.97 -9.49 -8.44
CA GLY A 111 2.59 -8.46 -7.46
C GLY A 111 2.90 -8.87 -6.03
N ARG A 112 3.66 -8.06 -5.29
CA ARG A 112 3.95 -8.28 -3.87
C ARG A 112 3.78 -7.02 -3.03
N GLY A 113 3.60 -7.21 -1.73
CA GLY A 113 3.60 -6.14 -0.75
C GLY A 113 2.30 -5.34 -0.67
N PHE A 114 2.36 -4.20 0.03
CA PHE A 114 1.19 -3.36 0.33
C PHE A 114 0.57 -2.67 -0.89
N VAL A 115 1.33 -2.52 -1.98
CA VAL A 115 0.92 -1.79 -3.19
C VAL A 115 0.98 -2.65 -4.45
N GLN A 116 1.11 -3.97 -4.30
CA GLN A 116 1.18 -4.92 -5.42
C GLN A 116 2.25 -4.53 -6.47
N LEU A 117 3.50 -4.42 -6.03
CA LEU A 117 4.62 -4.09 -6.92
C LEU A 117 4.81 -5.20 -7.96
N THR A 118 4.62 -4.89 -9.24
CA THR A 118 4.74 -5.81 -10.38
C THR A 118 5.82 -5.37 -11.35
N HIS A 119 6.31 -6.28 -12.20
CA HIS A 119 7.33 -6.05 -13.24
C HIS A 119 8.76 -5.75 -12.74
N ARG A 120 9.76 -6.41 -13.36
CA ARG A 120 11.19 -6.25 -13.04
C ARG A 120 11.67 -4.80 -12.94
N ARG A 121 11.22 -3.93 -13.86
CA ARG A 121 11.59 -2.51 -13.87
C ARG A 121 11.18 -1.77 -12.59
N ASN A 122 10.04 -2.12 -12.01
CA ASN A 122 9.56 -1.47 -10.79
C ASN A 122 10.28 -2.02 -9.56
N TYR A 123 10.62 -3.32 -9.55
CA TYR A 123 11.51 -3.91 -8.54
C TYR A 123 12.89 -3.26 -8.56
N ALA A 124 13.48 -3.04 -9.75
CA ALA A 124 14.75 -2.33 -9.90
C ALA A 124 14.67 -0.88 -9.38
N ALA A 125 13.65 -0.13 -9.81
CA ALA A 125 13.46 1.25 -9.35
C ALA A 125 13.29 1.34 -7.82
N MET A 126 12.54 0.40 -7.22
CA MET A 126 12.40 0.34 -5.77
C MET A 126 13.66 -0.12 -5.05
N SER A 127 14.51 -0.91 -5.72
CA SER A 127 15.82 -1.27 -5.17
C SER A 127 16.70 -0.04 -4.99
N ASP A 128 16.77 0.80 -6.02
CA ASP A 128 17.55 2.04 -5.98
C ASP A 128 17.03 3.02 -4.91
N ILE A 129 15.71 3.08 -4.72
CA ILE A 129 15.08 4.01 -3.77
C ILE A 129 15.25 3.54 -2.32
N THR A 130 15.09 2.23 -2.09
CA THR A 130 15.06 1.67 -0.72
C THR A 130 16.44 1.18 -0.27
N GLY A 131 17.39 1.00 -1.19
CA GLY A 131 18.68 0.36 -0.93
C GLY A 131 18.58 -1.15 -0.69
N ILE A 132 17.42 -1.76 -0.95
CA ILE A 132 17.15 -3.18 -0.77
C ILE A 132 17.21 -3.83 -2.15
N ASP A 133 18.08 -4.82 -2.35
CA ASP A 133 18.19 -5.51 -3.64
C ASP A 133 16.99 -6.44 -3.90
N LEU A 134 15.92 -5.86 -4.45
CA LEU A 134 14.70 -6.56 -4.83
C LEU A 134 14.82 -7.23 -6.20
N VAL A 135 15.89 -6.95 -6.95
CA VAL A 135 16.15 -7.63 -8.23
C VAL A 135 16.77 -8.99 -7.96
N ALA A 136 17.74 -9.06 -7.04
CA ALA A 136 18.31 -10.33 -6.61
C ALA A 136 17.32 -11.16 -5.77
N ALA A 137 16.51 -10.49 -4.94
CA ALA A 137 15.62 -11.13 -3.97
C ALA A 137 14.20 -10.50 -3.99
N PRO A 138 13.40 -10.73 -5.06
CA PRO A 138 12.07 -10.12 -5.21
C PRO A 138 11.07 -10.53 -4.12
N GLU A 139 11.21 -11.72 -3.54
CA GLU A 139 10.40 -12.20 -2.43
C GLU A 139 10.47 -11.30 -1.19
N ARG A 140 11.56 -10.53 -1.03
CA ARG A 140 11.71 -9.57 0.07
C ARG A 140 10.64 -8.49 0.08
N ALA A 141 10.00 -8.22 -1.06
CA ALA A 141 8.84 -7.31 -1.11
C ALA A 141 7.65 -7.78 -0.24
N MET A 142 7.65 -9.03 0.24
CA MET A 142 6.69 -9.55 1.23
C MET A 142 7.11 -9.33 2.68
N GLU A 143 8.37 -8.98 2.95
CA GLU A 143 8.81 -8.64 4.31
C GLU A 143 8.19 -7.30 4.72
N THR A 144 7.62 -7.23 5.93
CA THR A 144 6.90 -6.04 6.38
C THR A 144 7.72 -4.75 6.28
N GLU A 145 8.97 -4.74 6.76
CA GLU A 145 9.80 -3.53 6.74
C GLU A 145 10.22 -3.11 5.31
N THR A 146 10.42 -4.08 4.43
CA THR A 146 10.71 -3.84 3.01
C THR A 146 9.47 -3.28 2.31
N ALA A 147 8.30 -3.89 2.53
CA ALA A 147 7.02 -3.43 1.99
C ALA A 147 6.65 -2.03 2.48
N LEU A 148 6.90 -1.71 3.75
CA LEU A 148 6.73 -0.36 4.30
C LEU A 148 7.66 0.65 3.62
N SER A 149 8.92 0.26 3.36
CA SER A 149 9.88 1.14 2.69
C SER A 149 9.46 1.44 1.25
N ILE A 150 9.01 0.42 0.51
CA ILE A 150 8.44 0.57 -0.84
C ILE A 150 7.21 1.49 -0.82
N LEU A 151 6.27 1.25 0.10
CA LEU A 151 5.03 2.00 0.26
C LEU A 151 5.31 3.49 0.52
N PHE A 152 6.04 3.79 1.59
CA PHE A 152 6.27 5.18 2.01
C PHE A 152 7.16 5.95 1.03
N GLU A 153 8.30 5.37 0.60
CA GLU A 153 9.18 6.09 -0.32
C GLU A 153 8.56 6.23 -1.71
N GLY A 154 7.86 5.21 -2.19
CA GLY A 154 7.16 5.25 -3.47
C GLY A 154 6.08 6.33 -3.50
N MET A 155 5.21 6.41 -2.49
CA MET A 155 4.16 7.44 -2.42
C MET A 155 4.70 8.84 -2.13
N ARG A 156 5.81 8.96 -1.39
CA ARG A 156 6.44 10.25 -1.05
C ARG A 156 7.19 10.85 -2.25
N ARG A 157 7.87 10.02 -3.03
CA ARG A 157 8.66 10.47 -4.20
C ARG A 157 7.86 10.46 -5.50
N GLY A 158 6.73 9.73 -5.53
CA GLY A 158 5.92 9.51 -6.71
C GLY A 158 6.50 8.49 -7.68
N SER A 159 7.23 7.50 -7.16
CA SER A 159 8.00 6.57 -7.99
C SER A 159 7.17 5.46 -8.65
N PHE A 160 5.86 5.37 -8.39
CA PHE A 160 4.98 4.43 -9.08
C PHE A 160 4.46 5.00 -10.41
N THR A 161 4.04 6.28 -10.43
CA THR A 161 3.34 6.89 -11.58
C THR A 161 3.79 8.32 -11.90
N GLY A 162 4.71 8.90 -11.12
CA GLY A 162 5.11 10.31 -11.16
C GLY A 162 4.35 11.23 -10.20
N HIS A 163 3.28 10.73 -9.57
CA HIS A 163 2.45 11.50 -8.64
C HIS A 163 2.80 11.21 -7.18
N LYS A 164 2.93 12.25 -6.34
CA LYS A 164 3.31 12.11 -4.93
C LYS A 164 2.22 12.64 -3.99
N LEU A 165 2.28 12.23 -2.71
CA LEU A 165 1.34 12.65 -1.66
C LEU A 165 1.19 14.18 -1.56
N ALA A 166 2.28 14.93 -1.68
CA ALA A 166 2.30 16.39 -1.61
C ALA A 166 1.51 17.09 -2.73
N ASP A 167 1.29 16.41 -3.87
CA ASP A 167 0.53 16.97 -4.99
C ASP A 167 -0.97 17.07 -4.66
N TYR A 168 -1.45 16.21 -3.75
CA TYR A 168 -2.88 16.07 -3.43
C TYR A 168 -3.23 16.53 -2.01
N PHE A 169 -2.25 16.57 -1.12
CA PHE A 169 -2.43 16.97 0.27
C PHE A 169 -1.34 17.95 0.68
N ASN A 170 -1.71 19.22 0.79
CA ASN A 170 -0.84 20.31 1.22
C ASN A 170 -1.70 21.46 1.80
N ALA A 171 -1.08 22.60 2.13
CA ALA A 171 -1.77 23.73 2.77
C ALA A 171 -3.01 24.24 2.00
N SER A 172 -3.04 24.11 0.68
CA SER A 172 -4.13 24.59 -0.18
C SER A 172 -4.91 23.47 -0.88
N THR A 173 -4.43 22.24 -0.82
CA THR A 173 -5.00 21.11 -1.58
C THR A 173 -5.41 19.98 -0.64
N GLU A 174 -6.63 19.48 -0.85
CA GLU A 174 -7.14 18.25 -0.28
C GLU A 174 -7.93 17.47 -1.33
N ASP A 175 -7.25 16.55 -2.03
CA ASP A 175 -7.86 15.76 -3.10
C ASP A 175 -7.70 14.26 -2.86
N TRP A 176 -8.66 13.73 -2.09
CA TRP A 176 -8.71 12.31 -1.73
C TRP A 176 -8.91 11.36 -2.91
N ALA A 177 -9.66 11.77 -3.93
CA ALA A 177 -9.94 10.92 -5.09
C ALA A 177 -8.77 10.97 -6.09
N GLY A 178 -8.25 12.16 -6.39
CA GLY A 178 -7.12 12.35 -7.28
C GLY A 178 -5.85 11.67 -6.80
N ALA A 179 -5.66 11.56 -5.47
CA ALA A 179 -4.55 10.83 -4.87
C ALA A 179 -4.46 9.36 -5.32
N ARG A 180 -5.51 8.79 -5.93
CA ARG A 180 -5.44 7.45 -6.55
C ARG A 180 -4.31 7.33 -7.56
N LYS A 181 -4.07 8.42 -8.31
CA LYS A 181 -2.99 8.54 -9.29
C LYS A 181 -1.61 8.25 -8.73
N ILE A 182 -1.39 8.35 -7.42
CA ILE A 182 -0.09 8.04 -6.79
C ILE A 182 0.32 6.59 -7.04
N VAL A 183 -0.63 5.66 -7.00
CA VAL A 183 -0.34 4.20 -7.09
C VAL A 183 -0.84 3.61 -8.39
N ASN A 184 -2.00 4.07 -8.90
CA ASN A 184 -2.61 3.50 -10.11
C ASN A 184 -3.48 4.55 -10.83
N GLY A 185 -4.12 4.18 -11.95
CA GLY A 185 -5.15 5.01 -12.59
C GLY A 185 -6.40 5.19 -11.71
N MET A 186 -7.41 5.91 -12.19
CA MET A 186 -8.55 6.39 -11.38
C MET A 186 -9.59 5.33 -10.97
N ASP A 187 -9.34 4.03 -11.17
CA ASP A 187 -10.28 3.00 -10.72
C ASP A 187 -10.43 3.02 -9.20
N ARG A 188 -11.68 2.89 -8.73
CA ARG A 188 -12.09 2.97 -7.32
C ARG A 188 -11.63 4.23 -6.58
N ALA A 189 -11.26 5.30 -7.29
CA ALA A 189 -10.73 6.54 -6.69
C ALA A 189 -11.62 7.12 -5.57
N GLU A 190 -12.92 7.26 -5.82
CA GLU A 190 -13.87 7.77 -4.81
C GLU A 190 -13.98 6.85 -3.58
N GLN A 191 -13.94 5.53 -3.79
CA GLN A 191 -14.02 4.57 -2.70
C GLN A 191 -12.77 4.63 -1.82
N ILE A 192 -11.59 4.66 -2.42
CA ILE A 192 -10.31 4.77 -1.70
C ILE A 192 -10.21 6.13 -1.01
N GLY A 193 -10.61 7.22 -1.67
CA GLY A 193 -10.69 8.54 -1.07
C GLY A 193 -11.66 8.59 0.11
N GLY A 194 -12.78 7.87 0.03
CA GLY A 194 -13.71 7.65 1.14
C GLY A 194 -13.05 6.95 2.34
N TYR A 195 -12.27 5.90 2.11
CA TYR A 195 -11.48 5.26 3.16
C TYR A 195 -10.44 6.23 3.75
N GLY A 196 -9.79 7.05 2.92
CA GLY A 196 -8.84 8.08 3.35
C GLY A 196 -9.45 9.04 4.35
N ARG A 197 -10.66 9.54 4.07
CA ARG A 197 -11.40 10.40 5.00
C ARG A 197 -11.73 9.70 6.32
N LEU A 198 -12.12 8.43 6.30
CA LEU A 198 -12.38 7.64 7.51
C LEU A 198 -11.11 7.47 8.36
N PHE A 199 -9.99 7.12 7.74
CA PHE A 199 -8.71 7.03 8.45
C PHE A 199 -8.24 8.39 8.97
N HIS A 200 -8.45 9.48 8.23
CA HIS A 200 -8.09 10.83 8.67
C HIS A 200 -8.88 11.23 9.92
N ALA A 201 -10.19 10.98 9.93
CA ALA A 201 -11.02 11.19 11.11
C ALA A 201 -10.51 10.40 12.32
N ALA A 202 -10.06 9.15 12.12
CA ALA A 202 -9.50 8.32 13.17
C ALA A 202 -8.10 8.78 13.66
N LEU A 203 -7.34 9.53 12.86
CA LEU A 203 -6.02 10.06 13.24
C LEU A 203 -6.10 11.39 13.99
N ARG A 204 -7.12 12.21 13.70
CA ARG A 204 -7.29 13.53 14.33
C ARG A 204 -7.55 13.46 15.83
N GLY A 205 -8.00 12.33 16.38
CA GLY A 205 -8.37 12.25 17.79
C GLY A 205 -9.57 13.14 18.11
N ASP A 206 -9.82 13.38 19.40
CA ASP A 206 -10.87 14.30 19.86
C ASP A 206 -10.56 15.79 19.58
N ARG A 207 -9.43 16.08 18.91
CA ARG A 207 -8.97 17.44 18.55
C ARG A 207 -9.87 18.16 17.53
N GLY A 208 -10.88 17.46 17.00
CA GLY A 208 -11.90 18.00 16.09
C GLY A 208 -13.26 18.28 16.74
N ARG A 209 -13.41 18.03 18.05
CA ARG A 209 -14.60 18.40 18.84
C ARG A 209 -14.26 19.56 19.78
N GLY A 210 -14.01 20.72 19.20
CA GLY A 210 -13.78 21.99 19.91
C GLY A 210 -14.30 23.12 19.05
#